data_AF-A0A8X6WV59-F1
#
_entry.id   AF-A0A8X6WV59-F1
#
_cell.length_a   1.000
_cell.length_b   1.000
_cell.length_c   1.000
_cell.angle_alpha   90.00
_cell.angle_beta   90.00
_cell.angle_gamma   90.00
#
_symmetry.space_group_name_H-M   'P 1'
#
loop_
_entity.id
_entity.type
_entity.pdbx_description
1 polymer ?
#
loop_
_entity_poly.entity_id
_entity_poly.type
_entity_poly.pdbx_seq_one_letter_code
_entity_poly.pdbx_strand_id
1 'polypeptide(L)'
;MDGNQIQFILSHDPVTAPFFRGVYASDTIPILKKKSTIVVNLDASSQPGSHWLAFCHENNCIEFFDSYGYPPEYYGEGFRDFVSKFSAVSWNCIPFQSPTFNVCGAYCIYFNFK
;
A
#
# COMPACT_ATOMS: atom_id res chain seq x y z
N MET A 1 -12.87 -0.76 -6.06
CA MET A 1 -12.20 0.38 -6.75
C MET A 1 -11.12 -0.19 -7.66
N ASP A 2 -11.02 0.31 -8.89
CA ASP A 2 -10.00 -0.14 -9.86
C ASP A 2 -8.65 0.56 -9.59
N GLY A 3 -7.54 -0.13 -9.86
CA GLY A 3 -6.18 0.38 -9.72
C GLY A 3 -5.94 1.64 -10.56
N ASN A 4 -6.56 1.75 -11.74
CA ASN A 4 -6.46 2.96 -12.56
C ASN A 4 -7.08 4.20 -11.88
N GLN A 5 -8.15 4.02 -11.10
CA GLN A 5 -8.77 5.11 -10.36
C GLN A 5 -7.86 5.59 -9.23
N ILE A 6 -7.27 4.65 -8.48
CA ILE A 6 -6.30 4.96 -7.42
C ILE A 6 -5.09 5.69 -8.01
N GLN A 7 -4.54 5.15 -9.11
CA GLN A 7 -3.42 5.74 -9.83
C GLN A 7 -3.73 7.18 -10.24
N PHE A 8 -4.89 7.40 -10.87
CA PHE A 8 -5.31 8.71 -11.34
C PHE A 8 -5.43 9.72 -10.19
N ILE A 9 -6.12 9.35 -9.10
CA ILE A 9 -6.33 10.25 -7.96
C ILE A 9 -4.99 10.61 -7.31
N LEU A 10 -4.17 9.62 -6.96
CA LEU A 10 -2.93 9.86 -6.21
C LEU A 10 -1.82 10.49 -7.05
N SER A 11 -1.83 10.35 -8.37
CA SER A 11 -0.84 10.99 -9.24
C SER A 11 -1.19 12.41 -9.64
N HIS A 12 -2.43 12.86 -9.45
CA HIS A 12 -2.89 14.20 -9.85
C HIS A 12 -3.20 15.12 -8.66
N ASP A 13 -3.25 14.59 -7.44
CA ASP A 13 -3.40 15.40 -6.26
C ASP A 13 -2.09 16.12 -5.86
N PRO A 14 -2.09 17.43 -5.60
CA PRO A 14 -0.87 18.19 -5.27
C PRO A 14 -0.13 17.71 -4.01
N VAL A 15 -0.82 17.11 -3.04
CA VAL A 15 -0.24 16.61 -1.79
C VAL A 15 0.46 15.28 -2.03
N THR A 16 -0.20 14.36 -2.74
CA THR A 16 0.31 12.99 -2.90
C THR A 16 1.26 12.83 -4.08
N ALA A 17 1.04 13.55 -5.20
CA ALA A 17 1.77 13.38 -6.45
C ALA A 17 3.31 13.50 -6.34
N PRO A 18 3.90 14.38 -5.49
CA PRO A 18 5.37 14.47 -5.37
C PRO A 18 6.03 13.17 -4.86
N PHE A 19 5.29 12.38 -4.07
CA PHE A 19 5.80 11.20 -3.39
C PHE A 19 5.21 9.90 -3.95
N PHE A 20 4.03 9.95 -4.58
CA PHE A 20 3.39 8.77 -5.14
C PHE A 20 4.23 8.18 -6.29
N ARG A 21 4.48 6.87 -6.24
CA ARG A 21 5.28 6.16 -7.26
C ARG A 21 4.45 5.24 -8.15
N GLY A 22 3.28 4.83 -7.68
CA GLY A 22 2.31 4.12 -8.52
C GLY A 22 1.53 3.06 -7.77
N VAL A 23 0.71 2.36 -8.57
CA VAL A 23 -0.02 1.16 -8.17
C VAL A 23 0.70 -0.08 -8.72
N TYR A 24 0.95 -1.07 -7.87
CA TYR A 24 1.69 -2.29 -8.20
C TYR A 24 0.92 -3.54 -7.79
N ALA A 25 1.28 -4.69 -8.36
CA ALA A 25 0.88 -6.00 -7.84
C ALA A 25 1.92 -6.51 -6.83
N SER A 26 1.58 -7.52 -6.03
CA SER A 26 2.46 -8.01 -4.94
C SER A 26 3.81 -8.55 -5.41
N ASP A 27 3.89 -9.00 -6.66
CA ASP A 27 5.10 -9.52 -7.33
C ASP A 27 5.90 -8.44 -8.09
N THR A 28 5.41 -7.20 -8.15
CA THR A 28 6.00 -6.12 -8.96
C THR A 28 6.36 -4.88 -8.14
N ILE A 29 6.43 -5.01 -6.80
CA ILE A 29 6.78 -3.93 -5.89
C ILE A 29 8.20 -3.42 -6.18
N PRO A 30 8.40 -2.11 -6.43
CA PRO A 30 9.72 -1.57 -6.77
C PRO A 30 10.60 -1.39 -5.53
N ILE A 31 11.90 -1.16 -5.76
CA ILE A 31 12.81 -0.74 -4.69
C ILE A 31 12.54 0.73 -4.33
N LEU A 32 12.21 1.00 -3.07
CA LEU A 32 11.94 2.35 -2.56
C LEU A 32 13.23 2.97 -1.98
N LYS A 33 13.82 3.94 -2.68
CA LYS A 33 15.11 4.59 -2.28
C LYS A 33 14.95 5.98 -1.66
N LYS A 34 13.84 6.67 -1.94
CA LYS A 34 13.55 8.02 -1.47
C LYS A 34 12.18 8.03 -0.80
N LYS A 35 11.82 9.16 -0.18
CA LYS A 35 10.45 9.39 0.29
C LYS A 35 9.47 9.07 -0.83
N SER A 36 8.62 8.08 -0.57
CA SER A 36 7.70 7.57 -1.57
C SER A 36 6.51 6.89 -0.93
N THR A 37 5.39 6.90 -1.65
CA THR A 37 4.23 6.11 -1.30
C THR A 37 3.74 5.31 -2.51
N ILE A 38 3.25 4.10 -2.25
CA ILE A 38 2.74 3.17 -3.25
C ILE A 38 1.46 2.53 -2.76
N VAL A 39 0.63 2.12 -3.71
CA VAL A 39 -0.51 1.23 -3.45
C VAL A 39 -0.21 -0.11 -4.10
N VAL A 40 -0.49 -1.19 -3.39
CA VAL A 40 -0.17 -2.56 -3.81
C VAL A 40 -1.44 -3.39 -3.79
N ASN A 41 -1.71 -4.09 -4.89
CA ASN A 41 -2.69 -5.17 -4.89
C ASN A 41 -2.09 -6.39 -4.21
N LEU A 42 -2.87 -7.05 -3.36
CA LEU A 42 -2.45 -8.30 -2.72
C LEU A 42 -2.16 -9.40 -3.74
N ASP A 43 -2.92 -9.47 -4.83
CA ASP A 43 -2.70 -10.49 -5.84
C ASP A 43 -1.52 -10.14 -6.74
N ALA A 44 -0.92 -11.19 -7.33
CA ALA A 44 0.14 -11.05 -8.32
C ALA A 44 -0.39 -10.43 -9.62
N SER A 45 0.52 -9.92 -10.45
CA SER A 45 0.22 -9.24 -11.72
C SER A 45 -0.57 -10.10 -12.72
N SER A 46 -0.52 -11.43 -12.58
CA SER A 46 -1.26 -12.40 -13.40
C SER A 46 -2.69 -12.68 -12.92
N GLN A 47 -3.13 -12.05 -11.84
CA GLN A 47 -4.40 -12.30 -11.16
C GLN A 47 -5.31 -11.06 -11.18
N PRO A 48 -6.63 -11.23 -11.03
CA PRO A 48 -7.61 -10.15 -11.19
C PRO A 48 -7.54 -9.06 -10.12
N GLY A 49 -6.93 -9.34 -8.96
CA GLY A 49 -6.81 -8.40 -7.84
C GLY A 49 -7.92 -8.57 -6.80
N SER A 50 -7.54 -8.68 -5.53
CA SER A 50 -8.46 -9.03 -4.44
C SER A 50 -8.54 -8.00 -3.32
N HIS A 51 -7.44 -7.30 -3.05
CA HIS A 51 -7.33 -6.37 -1.92
C HIS A 51 -6.27 -5.30 -2.18
N TRP A 52 -6.49 -4.10 -1.65
CA TRP A 52 -5.57 -2.96 -1.79
C TRP A 52 -4.90 -2.66 -0.45
N LEU A 53 -3.58 -2.51 -0.50
CA LEU A 53 -2.68 -2.18 0.60
C LEU A 53 -1.91 -0.90 0.26
N ALA A 54 -1.44 -0.15 1.26
CA ALA A 54 -0.58 1.01 1.01
C ALA A 54 0.72 0.93 1.80
N PHE A 55 1.79 1.48 1.23
CA PHE A 55 3.09 1.61 1.88
C PHE A 55 3.60 3.03 1.73
N CYS A 56 4.02 3.64 2.83
CA CYS A 56 4.71 4.93 2.85
C CYS A 56 6.14 4.74 3.39
N HIS A 57 7.14 5.06 2.58
CA HIS A 57 8.55 5.00 2.95
C HIS A 57 9.08 6.41 3.21
N GLU A 58 9.68 6.61 4.38
CA GLU A 58 10.35 7.86 4.77
C GLU A 58 11.49 7.57 5.77
N ASN A 59 12.67 8.18 5.57
CA ASN A 59 13.83 8.07 6.46
C ASN A 59 14.22 6.61 6.81
N ASN A 60 14.19 5.70 5.83
CA ASN A 60 14.46 4.28 6.01
C ASN A 60 13.47 3.54 6.93
N CYS A 61 12.33 4.16 7.26
CA CYS A 61 11.19 3.54 7.92
C CYS A 61 10.07 3.32 6.91
N ILE A 62 9.27 2.28 7.11
CA ILE A 62 8.10 2.00 6.28
C ILE A 62 6.84 1.89 7.14
N GLU A 63 5.84 2.68 6.78
CA GLU A 63 4.48 2.54 7.31
C GLU A 63 3.67 1.70 6.33
N PHE A 64 3.15 0.58 6.82
CA PHE A 64 2.23 -0.30 6.12
C PHE A 64 0.80 0.02 6.53
N PHE A 65 -0.12 0.02 5.57
CA PHE A 65 -1.54 0.18 5.83
C PHE A 65 -2.33 -0.96 5.20
N ASP A 66 -3.15 -1.58 6.04
CA ASP A 66 -4.21 -2.48 5.65
C ASP A 66 -5.50 -2.04 6.35
N SER A 67 -6.55 -1.81 5.57
CA SER A 67 -7.87 -1.48 6.10
C SER A 67 -8.46 -2.53 7.07
N TYR A 68 -8.01 -3.79 7.04
CA TYR A 68 -8.38 -4.82 8.03
C TYR A 68 -7.48 -4.84 9.28
N GLY A 69 -6.40 -4.09 9.29
CA GLY A 69 -5.49 -3.96 10.43
C GLY A 69 -4.52 -5.13 10.61
N TYR A 70 -4.30 -5.95 9.58
CA TYR A 70 -3.30 -7.01 9.64
C TYR A 70 -1.88 -6.44 9.44
N PRO A 71 -0.85 -7.08 10.02
CA PRO A 71 0.54 -6.74 9.75
C PRO A 71 0.97 -7.25 8.36
N PRO A 72 2.06 -6.74 7.76
CA PRO A 72 2.50 -7.16 6.43
C PRO A 72 2.86 -8.65 6.37
N GLU A 73 3.37 -9.24 7.47
CA GLU A 73 3.72 -10.68 7.49
C GLU A 73 2.51 -11.61 7.35
N TYR A 74 1.30 -11.13 7.63
CA TYR A 74 0.07 -11.88 7.45
C TYR A 74 -0.13 -12.31 5.98
N TYR A 75 0.40 -11.52 5.04
CA TYR A 75 0.27 -11.75 3.60
C TYR A 75 1.42 -12.58 3.01
N GLY A 76 2.28 -13.16 3.84
CA GLY A 76 3.31 -14.12 3.44
C GLY A 76 4.72 -13.55 3.35
N GLU A 77 5.66 -14.43 2.99
CA GLU A 77 7.10 -14.14 3.07
C GLU A 77 7.54 -13.00 2.14
N GLY A 78 6.90 -12.84 0.98
CA GLY A 78 7.24 -11.75 0.05
C GLY A 78 7.07 -10.36 0.67
N PHE A 79 5.99 -10.13 1.41
CA PHE A 79 5.78 -8.88 2.13
C PHE A 79 6.69 -8.73 3.33
N ARG A 80 6.90 -9.82 4.11
CA ARG A 80 7.87 -9.85 5.21
C ARG A 80 9.28 -9.48 4.75
N ASP A 81 9.73 -10.06 3.64
CA ASP A 81 11.05 -9.83 3.07
C ASP A 81 11.17 -8.46 2.41
N PHE A 82 10.06 -7.89 1.93
CA PHE A 82 10.02 -6.52 1.47
C PHE A 82 10.22 -5.54 2.62
N VAL A 83 9.48 -5.68 3.71
CA VAL A 83 9.54 -4.74 4.84
C VAL A 83 10.81 -4.90 5.69
N SER A 84 11.44 -6.07 5.70
CA SER A 84 12.70 -6.32 6.43
C SER A 84 13.90 -5.52 5.89
N LYS A 85 13.75 -4.91 4.70
CA LYS A 85 14.77 -4.03 4.09
C LYS A 85 14.86 -2.66 4.76
N PHE A 86 13.90 -2.29 5.61
CA PHE A 86 13.80 -1.00 6.28
C PHE A 86 14.19 -1.12 7.76
N SER A 87 14.67 -0.04 8.37
CA SER A 87 15.10 -0.05 9.78
C SER A 87 13.96 -0.16 10.77
N ALA A 88 12.76 0.26 10.39
CA ALA A 88 11.56 0.14 11.21
C ALA A 88 10.34 -0.04 10.33
N VAL A 89 9.38 -0.82 10.84
CA VAL A 89 8.09 -1.11 10.21
C VAL A 89 7.00 -0.72 11.20
N SER A 90 6.06 0.11 10.79
CA SER A 90 4.83 0.40 11.54
C SER A 90 3.62 0.00 10.72
N TRP A 91 2.52 -0.32 11.39
CA TRP A 91 1.26 -0.61 10.73
C TRP A 91 0.08 -0.22 11.62
N ASN A 92 -1.10 -0.08 11.02
CA ASN A 92 -2.32 0.06 11.79
C ASN A 92 -2.77 -1.32 12.32
N CYS A 93 -3.00 -1.43 13.63
CA CYS A 93 -3.52 -2.65 14.26
C CYS A 93 -5.03 -2.58 14.58
N ILE A 94 -5.69 -1.49 14.18
CA ILE A 94 -7.14 -1.30 14.32
C ILE A 94 -7.79 -1.47 12.94
N PRO A 95 -8.79 -2.36 12.79
CA PRO A 95 -9.55 -2.51 11.56
C PRO A 95 -10.44 -1.28 11.32
N PHE A 96 -10.35 -0.70 10.13
CA PHE A 96 -11.22 0.39 9.67
C PHE A 96 -12.37 -0.09 8.79
N GLN A 97 -12.30 -1.33 8.29
CA GLN A 97 -13.37 -1.95 7.52
C GLN A 97 -13.56 -3.42 7.89
N SER A 98 -14.79 -3.92 7.68
CA SER A 98 -15.08 -5.36 7.71
C SER A 98 -14.57 -6.03 6.41
N PRO A 99 -14.10 -7.29 6.45
CA PRO A 99 -13.72 -8.10 5.28
C PRO A 99 -14.79 -8.23 4.19
N THR A 100 -16.04 -7.91 4.50
CA THR A 100 -17.18 -8.00 3.57
C THR A 100 -17.37 -6.75 2.71
N PHE A 101 -16.66 -5.65 2.96
CA PHE A 101 -16.81 -4.40 2.22
C PHE A 101 -15.70 -4.18 1.19
N ASN A 102 -16.09 -3.73 -0.01
CA ASN A 102 -15.16 -3.42 -1.11
C ASN A 102 -14.78 -1.93 -1.12
N VAL A 103 -14.16 -1.44 -0.03
CA VAL A 103 -13.75 -0.03 0.13
C VAL A 103 -12.27 0.15 0.48
N CYS A 104 -11.46 -0.92 0.48
CA CYS A 104 -10.03 -0.87 0.84
C CYS A 104 -9.23 0.13 -0.02
N GLY A 105 -9.55 0.24 -1.31
CA GLY A 105 -8.91 1.22 -2.20
C GLY A 105 -9.16 2.67 -1.78
N ALA A 106 -10.36 2.99 -1.32
CA ALA A 106 -10.68 4.34 -0.83
C ALA A 106 -9.95 4.64 0.49
N TYR A 107 -9.82 3.65 1.37
CA TYR A 107 -9.01 3.78 2.58
C TYR A 107 -7.51 3.94 2.27
N CYS A 108 -6.98 3.24 1.25
CA CYS A 108 -5.62 3.44 0.78
C CYS A 108 -5.43 4.88 0.28
N ILE A 109 -6.38 5.42 -0.47
CA ILE A 109 -6.35 6.82 -0.90
C ILE A 109 -6.32 7.73 0.33
N TYR A 110 -7.27 7.59 1.27
CA TYR A 110 -7.32 8.40 2.49
C TYR A 110 -6.01 8.34 3.30
N PHE A 111 -5.42 7.16 3.45
CA PHE A 111 -4.13 6.98 4.12
C PHE A 111 -2.98 7.76 3.45
N ASN A 112 -3.02 7.94 2.14
CA ASN A 112 -1.99 8.66 1.39
C ASN A 112 -2.08 10.19 1.53
N PHE A 113 -3.21 10.74 1.99
CA PHE A 113 -3.44 12.19 2.17
C PHE A 113 -2.91 12.75 3.50
N LYS A 114 -1.98 12.06 4.14
CA LYS A 114 -1.37 12.46 5.42
C LYS A 114 -0.31 13.55 5.27
#